data_AF-A0A3S1A3R6-F1
#
_entry.id   AF-A0A3S1A3R6-F1
#
_cell.length_a   1.000
_cell.length_b   1.000
_cell.length_c   1.000
_cell.angle_alpha   90.00
_cell.angle_beta   90.00
_cell.angle_gamma   90.00
#
_symmetry.space_group_name_H-M   'P 1'
#
loop_
_entity.id
_entity.type
_entity.pdbx_description
1 polymer ?
#
loop_
_entity_poly.entity_id
_entity_poly.type
_entity_poly.pdbx_seq_one_letter_code
_entity_poly.pdbx_strand_id
1 'polypeptide(L)'
;MDGSGESLRVAGGWGLSVPSGLVPHDLCRRDNHHRLCGWATGRHQRKEEVALGLPWTFSVLLLCFDDIGNSRGCLQRRGGECDGGKHAVISHQKYGQDSDVTNAWDQLQSELGCCAISETTLGDSYLFNFPYVDETSPQSSGERDRQDSWPIYKRTEFFRRQLAINVNERKYVPESCCKYDSNIRDYANLRSCQYFSTGPPSNYEMKLKNDYLHYDGCYSKARSLMLNQSDIIVAMGFVFGLIMIVGMVLTFFVIKALRAEAEEKMKERRRPENRDASLDLL
;
A
#
# COMPACT_ATOMS: atom_id res chain seq x y z
N MET A 1 65.68 6.66 -16.79
CA MET A 1 65.40 7.72 -15.81
C MET A 1 64.47 7.11 -14.80
N ASP A 2 65.10 6.51 -13.80
CA ASP A 2 64.47 5.92 -12.63
C ASP A 2 63.93 7.03 -11.72
N GLY A 3 62.83 6.73 -11.03
CA GLY A 3 62.18 7.64 -10.09
C GLY A 3 61.30 6.88 -9.11
N SER A 4 61.92 5.96 -8.37
CA SER A 4 61.38 5.32 -7.17
C SER A 4 61.12 6.34 -6.06
N GLY A 5 60.00 6.20 -5.35
CA GLY A 5 59.72 6.92 -4.10
C GLY A 5 58.84 6.08 -3.19
N GLU A 6 59.47 5.30 -2.30
CA GLU A 6 58.86 4.53 -1.23
C GLU A 6 58.60 5.37 0.03
N SER A 7 57.64 4.87 0.83
CA SER A 7 57.62 4.83 2.32
C SER A 7 57.07 6.04 3.08
N LEU A 8 55.97 5.86 3.83
CA LEU A 8 56.07 5.43 5.22
C LEU A 8 54.72 4.99 5.82
N ARG A 9 54.80 3.94 6.66
CA ARG A 9 53.75 3.39 7.52
C ARG A 9 53.51 4.27 8.75
N VAL A 10 52.27 4.31 9.23
CA VAL A 10 51.97 4.47 10.67
C VAL A 10 50.94 3.42 11.06
N ALA A 11 51.26 2.67 12.11
CA ALA A 11 50.48 1.60 12.70
C ALA A 11 49.87 2.06 14.04
N GLY A 12 48.77 1.41 14.43
CA GLY A 12 48.15 1.46 15.77
C GLY A 12 46.68 1.84 15.69
N GLY A 13 45.69 1.12 16.22
CA GLY A 13 45.66 -0.10 17.04
C GLY A 13 44.35 -0.11 17.84
N TRP A 14 43.85 -1.32 18.16
CA TRP A 14 42.90 -1.66 19.24
C TRP A 14 41.45 -1.17 19.12
N GLY A 15 40.49 -2.07 18.84
CA GLY A 15 39.57 -2.61 19.86
C GLY A 15 38.19 -1.94 19.68
N LEU A 16 37.01 -2.56 19.77
CA LEU A 16 36.52 -3.70 20.52
C LEU A 16 35.29 -4.25 19.79
N SER A 17 35.17 -5.57 19.81
CA SER A 17 33.95 -6.35 19.62
C SER A 17 32.89 -6.00 20.68
N VAL A 18 31.63 -5.85 20.26
CA VAL A 18 30.46 -5.87 21.15
C VAL A 18 29.37 -6.75 20.52
N PRO A 19 28.65 -7.58 21.30
CA PRO A 19 27.92 -8.73 20.80
C PRO A 19 26.41 -8.47 20.63
N SER A 20 25.77 -9.47 20.02
CA SER A 20 24.34 -9.70 19.86
C SER A 20 23.55 -9.67 21.18
N GLY A 21 22.32 -9.13 21.13
CA GLY A 21 21.22 -9.34 22.09
C GLY A 21 19.96 -8.63 21.57
N LEU A 22 18.95 -9.34 21.05
CA LEU A 22 17.78 -9.91 21.75
C LEU A 22 17.00 -8.90 22.64
N VAL A 23 15.89 -8.36 22.08
CA VAL A 23 14.47 -8.27 22.57
C VAL A 23 14.25 -7.81 24.04
N PRO A 24 13.27 -6.95 24.46
CA PRO A 24 11.85 -6.86 24.03
C PRO A 24 11.15 -5.47 23.95
N HIS A 25 9.91 -5.54 23.46
CA HIS A 25 8.74 -4.70 23.71
C HIS A 25 8.61 -4.14 25.15
N ASP A 26 8.19 -2.87 25.25
CA ASP A 26 7.00 -2.38 25.97
C ASP A 26 7.21 -0.95 26.48
N LEU A 27 6.19 -0.09 26.28
CA LEU A 27 5.59 0.80 27.28
C LEU A 27 4.64 1.79 26.59
N CYS A 28 3.45 1.30 26.23
CA CYS A 28 2.29 2.18 26.05
C CYS A 28 1.71 2.50 27.44
N ARG A 29 1.92 3.75 27.84
CA ARG A 29 1.50 4.38 29.09
C ARG A 29 -0.02 4.31 29.23
N ARG A 30 -0.49 3.56 30.23
CA ARG A 30 -1.90 3.36 30.59
C ARG A 30 -2.11 4.01 31.96
N ASP A 31 -2.69 5.21 31.98
CA ASP A 31 -3.03 5.87 33.24
C ASP A 31 -4.38 5.39 33.79
N ASN A 32 -4.31 5.05 35.07
CA ASN A 32 -5.36 4.60 35.96
C ASN A 32 -6.50 5.62 36.08
N HIS A 33 -7.74 5.15 35.95
CA HIS A 33 -8.82 5.62 36.82
C HIS A 33 -9.72 4.44 37.20
N HIS A 34 -9.42 3.87 38.38
CA HIS A 34 -10.33 3.03 39.14
C HIS A 34 -11.50 3.89 39.66
N ARG A 35 -12.73 3.54 39.30
CA ARG A 35 -13.89 3.71 40.17
C ARG A 35 -14.69 2.42 40.23
N LEU A 36 -14.91 2.02 41.48
CA LEU A 36 -15.73 0.94 41.98
C LEU A 36 -17.20 1.10 41.56
N CYS A 37 -17.80 0.02 41.06
CA CYS A 37 -19.17 -0.45 41.28
C CYS A 37 -19.13 -1.93 40.90
N GLY A 38 -19.35 -2.91 41.78
CA GLY A 38 -20.57 -3.14 42.54
C GLY A 38 -21.12 -4.49 42.06
N TRP A 39 -20.99 -5.51 42.90
CA TRP A 39 -21.56 -6.84 42.66
C TRP A 39 -23.10 -6.76 42.61
N ALA A 40 -23.69 -7.18 41.49
CA ALA A 40 -25.09 -7.54 41.41
C ALA A 40 -25.25 -8.73 40.48
N THR A 41 -25.32 -9.93 41.07
CA THR A 41 -25.73 -11.16 40.40
C THR A 41 -27.20 -11.07 40.00
N GLY A 42 -27.46 -10.55 38.79
CA GLY A 42 -28.79 -10.44 38.19
C GLY A 42 -28.92 -11.35 36.98
N ARG A 43 -29.44 -12.56 37.21
CA ARG A 43 -29.69 -13.60 36.20
C ARG A 43 -30.90 -13.20 35.32
N HIS A 44 -30.79 -12.12 34.53
CA HIS A 44 -31.88 -11.68 33.64
C HIS A 44 -31.47 -10.76 32.47
N GLN A 45 -30.21 -10.77 32.01
CA GLN A 45 -29.75 -10.02 30.83
C GLN A 45 -29.23 -10.95 29.73
N ARG A 46 -30.12 -11.48 28.88
CA ARG A 46 -29.71 -12.16 27.63
C ARG A 46 -30.63 -11.85 26.45
N LYS A 47 -31.27 -10.68 26.44
CA LYS A 47 -32.20 -10.25 25.39
C LYS A 47 -31.85 -8.94 24.67
N GLU A 48 -30.82 -8.20 25.09
CA GLU A 48 -30.51 -6.88 24.50
C GLU A 48 -29.31 -6.86 23.53
N GLU A 49 -28.48 -7.91 23.45
CA GLU A 49 -27.32 -7.91 22.54
C GLU A 49 -27.68 -8.10 21.06
N VAL A 50 -28.90 -8.55 20.73
CA VAL A 50 -29.30 -8.80 19.33
C VAL A 50 -29.60 -7.48 18.58
N ALA A 51 -29.85 -6.37 19.29
CA ALA A 51 -30.13 -5.07 18.68
C ALA A 51 -28.86 -4.31 18.22
N LEU A 52 -27.68 -4.66 18.72
CA LEU A 52 -26.42 -3.95 18.43
C LEU A 52 -25.60 -4.55 17.28
N GLY A 53 -25.97 -5.71 16.74
CA GLY A 53 -25.25 -6.34 15.62
C GLY A 53 -25.60 -5.79 14.23
N LEU A 54 -26.81 -5.27 14.06
CA LEU A 54 -27.30 -4.75 12.77
C LEU A 54 -26.66 -3.43 12.31
N PRO A 55 -26.28 -2.48 13.18
CA PRO A 55 -25.61 -1.24 12.76
C PRO A 55 -24.21 -1.45 12.18
N TRP A 56 -23.46 -2.42 12.71
CA TRP A 56 -22.06 -2.63 12.32
C TRP A 56 -21.93 -3.23 10.93
N THR A 57 -22.81 -4.16 10.57
CA THR A 57 -22.83 -4.72 9.21
C THR A 57 -23.28 -3.69 8.18
N PHE A 58 -24.20 -2.79 8.54
CA PHE A 58 -24.68 -1.73 7.66
C PHE A 58 -23.60 -0.65 7.43
N SER A 59 -22.82 -0.29 8.45
CA SER A 59 -21.71 0.65 8.32
C SER A 59 -20.59 0.11 7.41
N VAL A 60 -20.25 -1.18 7.52
CA VAL A 60 -19.26 -1.80 6.62
C VAL A 60 -19.76 -1.82 5.17
N LEU A 61 -21.05 -2.09 4.96
CA LEU A 61 -21.69 -2.05 3.64
C LEU A 61 -21.68 -0.65 3.03
N LEU A 62 -21.96 0.39 3.83
CA LEU A 62 -21.91 1.78 3.36
C LEU A 62 -20.50 2.21 2.95
N LEU A 63 -19.46 1.80 3.71
CA LEU A 63 -18.08 2.08 3.33
C LEU A 63 -17.71 1.40 2.00
N CYS A 64 -18.14 0.15 1.77
CA CYS A 64 -17.93 -0.51 0.48
C CYS A 64 -18.69 0.17 -0.68
N PHE A 65 -19.91 0.68 -0.42
CA PHE A 65 -20.69 1.37 -1.45
C PHE A 65 -20.16 2.77 -1.76
N ASP A 66 -19.67 3.51 -0.76
CA ASP A 66 -19.02 4.81 -0.98
C ASP A 66 -17.75 4.66 -1.83
N ASP A 67 -16.94 3.62 -1.58
CA ASP A 67 -15.76 3.34 -2.41
C ASP A 67 -16.13 2.98 -3.86
N ILE A 68 -17.21 2.22 -4.08
CA ILE A 68 -17.70 1.89 -5.43
C ILE A 68 -18.28 3.13 -6.12
N GLY A 69 -19.01 3.98 -5.38
CA GLY A 69 -19.56 5.24 -5.88
C GLY A 69 -18.47 6.21 -6.31
N ASN A 70 -17.44 6.35 -5.50
CA ASN A 70 -16.27 7.19 -5.80
C ASN A 70 -15.45 6.60 -6.98
N SER A 71 -15.37 5.27 -7.08
CA SER A 71 -14.70 4.57 -8.20
C SER A 71 -15.43 4.72 -9.54
N ARG A 72 -16.77 4.81 -9.55
CA ARG A 72 -17.56 5.05 -10.76
C ARG A 72 -17.34 6.43 -11.37
N GLY A 73 -16.99 7.43 -10.55
CA GLY A 73 -16.58 8.76 -11.02
C GLY A 73 -15.34 8.72 -11.92
N CYS A 74 -14.41 7.81 -11.65
CA CYS A 74 -13.21 7.58 -12.46
C CYS A 74 -13.50 6.77 -13.74
N LEU A 75 -14.41 5.79 -13.68
CA LEU A 75 -14.68 4.90 -14.82
C LEU A 75 -15.55 5.54 -15.91
N GLN A 76 -16.45 6.46 -15.56
CA GLN A 76 -17.40 7.06 -16.52
C GLN A 76 -16.75 8.11 -17.44
N ARG A 77 -15.58 8.67 -17.09
CA ARG A 77 -14.77 9.48 -18.00
C ARG A 77 -13.82 8.58 -18.79
N ARG A 78 -14.32 7.97 -19.87
CA ARG A 78 -13.54 7.17 -20.83
C ARG A 78 -12.42 7.91 -21.59
N GLY A 79 -12.05 9.11 -21.15
CA GLY A 79 -10.92 9.91 -21.65
C GLY A 79 -10.43 10.97 -20.64
N GLY A 80 -10.83 10.89 -19.37
CA GLY A 80 -10.35 11.79 -18.32
C GLY A 80 -9.27 11.08 -17.52
N GLU A 81 -8.04 11.53 -17.66
CA GLU A 81 -6.87 11.05 -16.90
C GLU A 81 -7.18 11.04 -15.40
N CYS A 82 -7.13 9.88 -14.76
CA CYS A 82 -7.31 9.77 -13.32
C CYS A 82 -6.10 10.45 -12.65
N ASP A 83 -6.34 11.51 -11.87
CA ASP A 83 -5.33 12.40 -11.26
C ASP A 83 -4.44 11.71 -10.19
N GLY A 84 -4.45 10.38 -10.12
CA GLY A 84 -3.60 9.58 -9.24
C GLY A 84 -2.10 9.71 -9.55
N GLY A 85 -1.74 10.13 -10.77
CA GLY A 85 -0.36 10.39 -11.16
C GLY A 85 0.31 11.47 -10.29
N LYS A 86 -0.42 12.52 -9.88
CA LYS A 86 0.15 13.61 -9.08
C LYS A 86 0.57 13.16 -7.69
N HIS A 87 -0.26 12.36 -7.02
CA HIS A 87 0.06 11.84 -5.69
C HIS A 87 1.25 10.86 -5.72
N ALA A 88 1.35 10.03 -6.77
CA ALA A 88 2.50 9.15 -6.97
C ALA A 88 3.81 9.95 -7.12
N VAL A 89 3.80 11.05 -7.87
CA VAL A 89 4.97 11.92 -8.05
C VAL A 89 5.41 12.59 -6.74
N ILE A 90 4.47 13.06 -5.91
CA ILE A 90 4.80 13.69 -4.62
C ILE A 90 5.41 12.67 -3.65
N SER A 91 4.82 11.47 -3.55
CA SER A 91 5.37 10.38 -2.74
C SER A 91 6.78 10.02 -3.20
N HIS A 92 6.99 9.95 -4.51
CA HIS A 92 8.28 9.61 -5.09
C HIS A 92 9.39 10.63 -4.71
N GLN A 93 9.08 11.92 -4.53
CA GLN A 93 10.10 12.90 -4.12
C GLN A 93 10.69 12.62 -2.73
N LYS A 94 9.92 11.99 -1.82
CA LYS A 94 10.38 11.59 -0.48
C LYS A 94 11.15 10.28 -0.48
N TYR A 95 11.29 9.61 -1.62
CA TYR A 95 12.03 8.36 -1.75
C TYR A 95 13.51 8.57 -1.37
N GLY A 96 14.00 7.74 -0.45
CA GLY A 96 15.31 7.86 0.19
C GLY A 96 15.35 8.76 1.43
N GLN A 97 14.32 9.57 1.69
CA GLN A 97 14.21 10.37 2.92
C GLN A 97 13.56 9.58 4.05
N ASP A 98 12.43 8.97 3.75
CA ASP A 98 11.57 8.23 4.69
C ASP A 98 11.71 6.72 4.42
N SER A 99 12.03 5.93 5.45
CA SER A 99 12.20 4.48 5.32
C SER A 99 10.92 3.77 4.91
N ASP A 100 9.76 4.24 5.36
CA ASP A 100 8.48 3.58 5.08
C ASP A 100 8.10 3.80 3.61
N VAL A 101 8.28 5.03 3.12
CA VAL A 101 8.09 5.36 1.71
C VAL A 101 9.09 4.60 0.84
N THR A 102 10.36 4.53 1.27
CA THR A 102 11.41 3.82 0.52
C THR A 102 11.11 2.33 0.42
N ASN A 103 10.75 1.68 1.53
CA ASN A 103 10.39 0.26 1.57
C ASN A 103 9.16 -0.04 0.70
N ALA A 104 8.14 0.81 0.75
CA ALA A 104 6.94 0.64 -0.07
C ALA A 104 7.26 0.73 -1.57
N TRP A 105 8.11 1.67 -1.97
CA TRP A 105 8.56 1.80 -3.36
C TRP A 105 9.47 0.64 -3.79
N ASP A 106 10.39 0.20 -2.93
CA ASP A 106 11.28 -0.93 -3.23
C ASP A 106 10.50 -2.24 -3.41
N GLN A 107 9.48 -2.46 -2.58
CA GLN A 107 8.58 -3.60 -2.72
C GLN A 107 7.78 -3.51 -4.03
N LEU A 108 7.20 -2.35 -4.34
CA LEU A 108 6.47 -2.14 -5.59
C LEU A 108 7.34 -2.38 -6.82
N GLN A 109 8.58 -1.86 -6.81
CA GLN A 109 9.54 -1.99 -7.91
C GLN A 109 9.98 -3.44 -8.13
N SER A 110 10.30 -4.15 -7.05
CA SER A 110 10.72 -5.56 -7.11
C SER A 110 9.58 -6.51 -7.49
N GLU A 111 8.36 -6.29 -7.00
CA GLU A 111 7.19 -7.12 -7.34
C GLU A 111 6.71 -6.91 -8.78
N LEU A 112 6.73 -5.67 -9.28
CA LEU A 112 6.25 -5.35 -10.63
C LEU A 112 7.35 -5.41 -11.71
N GLY A 113 8.62 -5.51 -11.33
CA GLY A 113 9.76 -5.46 -12.24
C GLY A 113 9.82 -4.14 -13.01
N CYS A 114 9.80 -3.02 -12.28
CA CYS A 114 9.74 -1.66 -12.81
C CYS A 114 10.70 -0.74 -12.04
N CYS A 115 11.01 0.44 -12.57
CA CYS A 115 11.86 1.41 -11.86
C CYS A 115 11.40 2.85 -12.03
N ALA A 116 11.02 3.21 -13.26
CA ALA A 116 10.59 4.57 -13.57
C ALA A 116 9.14 4.78 -13.08
N ILE A 117 8.63 6.02 -13.06
CA ILE A 117 7.20 6.24 -12.73
C ILE A 117 6.34 5.84 -13.93
N SER A 118 6.66 6.35 -15.12
CA SER A 118 5.95 6.13 -16.38
C SER A 118 6.95 5.86 -17.50
N GLU A 119 6.61 4.92 -18.39
CA GLU A 119 7.32 4.65 -19.65
C GLU A 119 6.96 5.69 -20.73
N THR A 120 5.69 6.06 -20.79
CA THR A 120 5.21 7.13 -21.66
C THR A 120 5.59 8.49 -21.10
N THR A 121 5.92 9.42 -22.00
CA THR A 121 6.01 10.84 -21.72
C THR A 121 4.72 11.27 -21.02
N LEU A 122 4.81 12.09 -19.97
CA LEU A 122 3.67 12.51 -19.15
C LEU A 122 2.71 13.48 -19.89
N GLY A 123 2.57 13.31 -21.21
CA GLY A 123 1.86 14.15 -22.15
C GLY A 123 2.53 15.51 -22.35
N ASP A 124 2.09 16.24 -23.37
CA ASP A 124 2.40 17.65 -23.62
C ASP A 124 1.91 18.59 -22.50
N SER A 125 1.64 18.08 -21.29
CA SER A 125 1.31 18.90 -20.13
C SER A 125 2.54 19.72 -19.75
N TYR A 126 2.59 20.95 -20.29
CA TYR A 126 3.54 22.03 -20.03
C TYR A 126 3.81 22.35 -18.54
N LEU A 127 3.12 21.68 -17.62
CA LEU A 127 3.27 21.78 -16.17
C LEU A 127 4.50 21.10 -15.59
N PHE A 128 5.20 20.25 -16.35
CA PHE A 128 6.37 19.50 -15.87
C PHE A 128 7.71 19.94 -16.51
N ASN A 129 7.83 21.22 -16.87
CA ASN A 129 9.10 21.76 -17.34
C ASN A 129 10.06 21.94 -16.16
N PHE A 130 10.85 20.91 -15.91
CA PHE A 130 11.56 20.72 -14.67
C PHE A 130 13.07 20.86 -14.90
N PRO A 131 13.75 21.87 -14.30
CA PRO A 131 15.21 21.92 -14.35
C PRO A 131 15.77 20.66 -13.69
N TYR A 132 16.80 20.07 -14.29
CA TYR A 132 17.50 18.95 -13.68
C TYR A 132 18.29 19.45 -12.47
N VAL A 133 18.48 18.57 -11.49
CA VAL A 133 19.20 18.87 -10.25
C VAL A 133 20.71 18.98 -10.50
N ASP A 134 21.21 18.45 -11.61
CA ASP A 134 22.62 18.45 -12.01
C ASP A 134 23.01 19.68 -12.86
N GLU A 135 22.23 20.77 -12.80
CA GLU A 135 22.37 22.00 -13.60
C GLU A 135 22.29 21.82 -15.12
N THR A 136 22.11 20.57 -15.59
CA THR A 136 21.79 20.34 -16.99
C THR A 136 20.34 20.78 -17.22
N SER A 137 20.05 21.31 -18.40
CA SER A 137 18.70 21.68 -18.82
C SER A 137 18.49 21.07 -20.19
N PRO A 138 17.31 20.50 -20.49
CA PRO A 138 17.06 19.96 -21.82
C PRO A 138 17.21 21.09 -22.84
N GLN A 139 18.14 20.93 -23.77
CA GLN A 139 18.53 22.00 -24.69
C GLN A 139 17.58 22.10 -25.88
N SER A 140 16.87 21.03 -26.21
CA SER A 140 15.91 21.00 -27.33
C SER A 140 14.47 20.72 -26.88
N SER A 141 13.49 21.16 -27.67
CA SER A 141 12.08 20.80 -27.46
C SER A 141 11.85 19.30 -27.64
N GLY A 142 12.53 18.66 -28.60
CA GLY A 142 12.45 17.20 -28.79
C GLY A 142 13.01 16.40 -27.62
N GLU A 143 13.97 16.96 -26.87
CA GLU A 143 14.46 16.37 -25.62
C GLU A 143 13.45 16.53 -24.48
N ARG A 144 12.69 17.64 -24.43
CA ARG A 144 11.59 17.85 -23.48
C ARG A 144 10.41 16.91 -23.73
N ASP A 145 10.01 16.77 -24.99
CA ASP A 145 8.83 15.97 -25.38
C ASP A 145 9.07 14.46 -25.20
N ARG A 146 10.33 14.04 -25.06
CA ARG A 146 10.77 12.64 -24.85
C ARG A 146 11.35 12.40 -23.47
N GLN A 147 11.11 13.30 -22.52
CA GLN A 147 11.49 13.03 -21.15
C GLN A 147 10.62 11.91 -20.59
N ASP A 148 11.19 10.70 -20.60
CA ASP A 148 10.78 9.60 -19.73
C ASP A 148 10.71 10.10 -18.28
N SER A 149 10.10 9.36 -17.37
CA SER A 149 9.96 9.79 -15.96
C SER A 149 11.27 9.87 -15.13
N TRP A 150 12.43 9.63 -15.74
CA TRP A 150 13.76 9.70 -15.12
C TRP A 150 14.19 11.07 -14.55
N PRO A 151 13.87 12.23 -15.15
CA PRO A 151 14.11 13.54 -14.54
C PRO A 151 13.39 13.70 -13.18
N ILE A 152 12.20 13.10 -13.05
CA ILE A 152 11.48 13.07 -11.76
C ILE A 152 12.24 12.19 -10.77
N TYR A 153 12.77 11.06 -11.22
CA TYR A 153 13.60 10.20 -10.38
C TYR A 153 14.90 10.88 -9.90
N LYS A 154 15.56 11.67 -10.75
CA LYS A 154 16.76 12.45 -10.36
C LYS A 154 16.48 13.48 -9.25
N ARG A 155 15.22 13.77 -8.93
CA ARG A 155 14.81 14.69 -7.85
C ARG A 155 14.59 14.02 -6.51
N THR A 156 14.63 12.69 -6.46
CA THR A 156 14.51 11.94 -5.21
C THR A 156 15.66 12.27 -4.27
N GLU A 157 15.39 12.18 -2.96
CA GLU A 157 16.43 12.31 -1.94
C GLU A 157 17.47 11.21 -2.05
N PHE A 158 17.09 10.01 -2.50
CA PHE A 158 18.04 8.96 -2.86
C PHE A 158 19.09 9.47 -3.85
N PHE A 159 18.67 9.98 -5.01
CA PHE A 159 19.60 10.43 -6.05
C PHE A 159 20.42 11.64 -5.61
N ARG A 160 19.80 12.58 -4.88
CA ARG A 160 20.50 13.76 -4.34
C ARG A 160 21.65 13.39 -3.42
N ARG A 161 21.46 12.41 -2.52
CA ARG A 161 22.53 11.93 -1.64
C ARG A 161 23.70 11.32 -2.42
N GLN A 162 23.39 10.65 -3.53
CA GLN A 162 24.39 10.05 -4.40
C GLN A 162 25.24 11.09 -5.15
N LEU A 163 24.73 12.32 -5.34
CA LEU A 163 25.51 13.42 -5.93
C LEU A 163 26.68 13.88 -5.05
N ALA A 164 26.59 13.71 -3.72
CA ALA A 164 27.67 14.03 -2.79
C ALA A 164 28.80 12.97 -2.76
N ILE A 165 28.55 11.79 -3.35
CA ILE A 165 29.50 10.67 -3.42
C ILE A 165 30.35 10.78 -4.70
N ASN A 166 31.57 10.25 -4.64
CA ASN A 166 32.48 10.15 -5.79
C ASN A 166 31.81 9.46 -6.98
N VAL A 167 32.13 9.91 -8.20
CA VAL A 167 31.51 9.41 -9.44
C VAL A 167 31.65 7.89 -9.61
N ASN A 168 32.77 7.32 -9.16
CA ASN A 168 33.06 5.87 -9.27
C ASN A 168 32.31 5.01 -8.23
N GLU A 169 31.82 5.63 -7.16
CA GLU A 169 31.14 4.96 -6.04
C GLU A 169 29.63 5.28 -6.02
N ARG A 170 29.19 6.11 -6.97
CA ARG A 170 27.80 6.57 -7.07
C ARG A 170 26.89 5.44 -7.53
N LYS A 171 25.87 5.14 -6.73
CA LYS A 171 24.75 4.29 -7.14
C LYS A 171 23.73 5.15 -7.84
N TYR A 172 23.45 4.87 -9.11
CA TYR A 172 22.48 5.64 -9.88
C TYR A 172 21.04 5.20 -9.62
N VAL A 173 20.84 3.92 -9.30
CA VAL A 173 19.53 3.29 -9.05
C VAL A 173 19.57 2.43 -7.78
N PRO A 174 18.43 2.27 -7.08
CA PRO A 174 18.31 1.31 -5.98
C PRO A 174 18.37 -0.14 -6.50
N GLU A 175 18.58 -1.10 -5.59
CA GLU A 175 18.67 -2.53 -5.93
C GLU A 175 17.34 -3.09 -6.46
N SER A 176 16.23 -2.58 -5.94
CA SER A 176 14.86 -2.90 -6.34
C SER A 176 14.54 -2.63 -7.81
N CYS A 177 15.29 -1.74 -8.48
CA CYS A 177 15.17 -1.46 -9.90
C CYS A 177 15.92 -2.45 -10.81
N CYS A 178 16.76 -3.31 -10.24
CA CYS A 178 17.59 -4.24 -10.99
C CYS A 178 16.84 -5.53 -11.31
N LYS A 179 17.14 -6.13 -12.47
CA LYS A 179 16.52 -7.39 -12.88
C LYS A 179 16.93 -8.52 -11.94
N TYR A 180 15.93 -9.07 -11.25
CA TYR A 180 16.06 -10.26 -10.43
C TYR A 180 15.93 -11.52 -11.30
N ASP A 181 16.92 -12.41 -11.23
CA ASP A 181 16.90 -13.68 -11.94
C ASP A 181 16.49 -14.80 -10.97
N SER A 182 15.29 -15.33 -11.20
CA SER A 182 14.69 -16.38 -10.36
C SER A 182 15.47 -17.69 -10.39
N ASN A 183 16.30 -17.94 -11.42
CA ASN A 183 17.09 -19.16 -11.52
C ASN A 183 18.24 -19.17 -10.53
N ILE A 184 18.93 -18.04 -10.38
CA ILE A 184 20.07 -17.87 -9.46
C ILE A 184 19.64 -17.36 -8.08
N ARG A 185 18.37 -16.95 -7.93
CA ARG A 185 17.82 -16.30 -6.72
C ARG A 185 18.59 -15.04 -6.31
N ASP A 186 19.16 -14.35 -7.29
CA ASP A 186 19.96 -13.15 -7.11
C ASP A 186 19.77 -12.21 -8.31
N TYR A 187 20.27 -10.99 -8.22
CA TYR A 187 20.26 -10.03 -9.31
C TYR A 187 21.25 -10.46 -10.40
N ALA A 188 20.81 -10.42 -11.66
CA ALA A 188 21.61 -10.90 -12.79
C ALA A 188 23.00 -10.24 -12.88
N ASN A 189 23.10 -8.94 -12.58
CA ASN A 189 24.36 -8.24 -12.37
C ASN A 189 24.12 -6.92 -11.61
N LEU A 190 24.15 -6.99 -10.28
CA LEU A 190 23.86 -5.84 -9.42
C LEU A 190 24.80 -4.67 -9.67
N ARG A 191 26.09 -4.94 -9.88
CA ARG A 191 27.11 -3.91 -10.09
C ARG A 191 26.88 -3.16 -11.40
N SER A 192 26.66 -3.88 -12.50
CA SER A 192 26.37 -3.25 -13.79
C SER A 192 25.05 -2.50 -13.78
N CYS A 193 24.04 -2.97 -13.02
CA CYS A 193 22.79 -2.27 -12.83
C CYS A 193 22.98 -0.91 -12.13
N GLN A 194 23.63 -0.89 -10.97
CA GLN A 194 23.70 0.31 -10.12
C GLN A 194 24.77 1.33 -10.54
N TYR A 195 25.91 0.86 -11.06
CA TYR A 195 27.09 1.69 -11.34
C TYR A 195 27.30 1.95 -12.83
N PHE A 196 26.22 1.94 -13.61
CA PHE A 196 26.30 2.16 -15.05
C PHE A 196 26.92 3.54 -15.34
N SER A 197 28.05 3.57 -16.05
CA SER A 197 28.88 4.78 -16.21
C SER A 197 28.17 5.90 -16.97
N THR A 198 27.19 5.55 -17.81
CA THR A 198 26.35 6.51 -18.54
C THR A 198 25.20 7.08 -17.68
N GLY A 199 25.11 6.66 -16.41
CA GLY A 199 24.06 7.08 -15.49
C GLY A 199 22.70 6.42 -15.76
N PRO A 200 21.64 6.81 -15.03
CA PRO A 200 20.28 6.47 -15.44
C PRO A 200 20.05 7.08 -16.82
N PRO A 201 19.30 6.43 -17.71
CA PRO A 201 19.20 6.83 -19.12
C PRO A 201 18.86 8.33 -19.25
N SER A 202 19.87 9.17 -19.50
CA SER A 202 19.67 10.52 -20.01
C SER A 202 19.61 10.53 -21.53
N ASN A 203 19.94 9.39 -22.15
CA ASN A 203 20.11 9.28 -23.58
C ASN A 203 18.79 8.85 -24.23
N TYR A 204 18.02 9.87 -24.63
CA TYR A 204 16.82 9.76 -25.46
C TYR A 204 17.04 8.95 -26.75
N GLU A 205 18.29 8.80 -27.21
CA GLU A 205 18.62 8.02 -28.42
C GLU A 205 18.70 6.51 -28.18
N MET A 206 18.51 6.00 -26.95
CA MET A 206 18.50 4.56 -26.63
C MET A 206 19.74 3.75 -27.07
N LYS A 207 20.81 4.39 -27.56
CA LYS A 207 21.97 3.68 -28.14
C LYS A 207 22.74 2.84 -27.12
N LEU A 208 22.70 3.23 -25.84
CA LEU A 208 23.24 2.45 -24.73
C LEU A 208 22.17 2.26 -23.66
N LYS A 209 21.59 1.05 -23.61
CA LYS A 209 20.73 0.60 -22.52
C LYS A 209 21.51 -0.36 -21.62
N ASN A 210 21.18 -0.34 -20.34
CA ASN A 210 21.64 -1.27 -19.34
C ASN A 210 20.67 -2.44 -19.28
N ASP A 211 21.06 -3.58 -19.86
CA ASP A 211 20.17 -4.75 -19.93
C ASP A 211 19.79 -5.33 -18.57
N TYR A 212 20.46 -4.92 -17.49
CA TYR A 212 20.19 -5.35 -16.11
C TYR A 212 19.22 -4.43 -15.35
N LEU A 213 18.70 -3.38 -15.99
CA LEU A 213 17.78 -2.41 -15.39
C LEU A 213 16.36 -2.58 -15.92
N HIS A 214 15.36 -2.40 -15.06
CA HIS A 214 13.97 -2.24 -15.48
C HIS A 214 13.72 -0.81 -15.98
N TYR A 215 13.40 -0.65 -17.27
CA TYR A 215 13.05 0.65 -17.85
C TYR A 215 11.56 0.96 -17.77
N ASP A 216 10.74 -0.05 -17.48
CA ASP A 216 9.29 0.08 -17.45
C ASP A 216 8.85 1.00 -16.31
N GLY A 217 7.83 1.81 -16.58
CA GLY A 217 7.20 2.66 -15.57
C GLY A 217 6.35 1.85 -14.61
N CYS A 218 6.58 1.97 -13.30
CA CYS A 218 5.83 1.32 -12.24
C CYS A 218 4.35 1.69 -12.25
N TYR A 219 4.01 2.94 -12.55
CA TYR A 219 2.61 3.33 -12.72
C TYR A 219 1.99 2.63 -13.92
N SER A 220 2.70 2.57 -15.06
CA SER A 220 2.22 1.88 -16.26
C SER A 220 2.02 0.37 -16.01
N LYS A 221 2.97 -0.27 -15.33
CA LYS A 221 2.87 -1.69 -14.93
C LYS A 221 1.73 -1.92 -13.96
N ALA A 222 1.64 -1.14 -12.89
CA ALA A 222 0.56 -1.24 -11.91
C ALA A 222 -0.82 -1.04 -12.56
N ARG A 223 -0.95 -0.04 -13.43
CA ARG A 223 -2.16 0.20 -14.22
C ARG A 223 -2.48 -0.99 -15.12
N SER A 224 -1.50 -1.54 -15.81
CA SER A 224 -1.70 -2.71 -16.68
C SER A 224 -2.12 -3.94 -15.87
N LEU A 225 -1.56 -4.13 -14.67
CA LEU A 225 -1.93 -5.21 -13.76
C LEU A 225 -3.37 -5.02 -13.26
N MET A 226 -3.75 -3.81 -12.87
CA MET A 226 -5.12 -3.49 -12.47
C MET A 226 -6.12 -3.69 -13.60
N LEU A 227 -5.79 -3.29 -14.83
CA LEU A 227 -6.67 -3.48 -15.99
C LEU A 227 -6.79 -4.95 -16.37
N ASN A 228 -5.70 -5.73 -16.30
CA ASN A 228 -5.74 -7.16 -16.58
C ASN A 228 -6.49 -7.96 -15.50
N GLN A 229 -6.51 -7.46 -14.26
CA GLN A 229 -7.20 -8.09 -13.13
C GLN A 229 -8.58 -7.48 -12.84
N SER A 230 -9.05 -6.50 -13.62
CA SER A 230 -10.30 -5.79 -13.33
C SER A 230 -11.50 -6.74 -13.33
N ASP A 231 -11.49 -7.74 -14.22
CA ASP A 231 -12.57 -8.71 -14.34
C ASP A 231 -12.70 -9.57 -13.07
N ILE A 232 -11.57 -9.94 -12.46
CA ILE A 232 -11.55 -10.73 -11.22
C ILE A 232 -12.04 -9.88 -10.04
N ILE A 233 -11.63 -8.61 -9.95
CA ILE A 233 -12.07 -7.71 -8.88
C ILE A 233 -13.59 -7.50 -8.95
N VAL A 234 -14.13 -7.29 -10.16
CA VAL A 234 -15.58 -7.14 -10.38
C VAL A 234 -16.32 -8.43 -10.00
N ALA A 235 -15.80 -9.60 -10.39
CA ALA A 235 -16.38 -10.89 -10.05
C ALA A 235 -16.39 -11.15 -8.52
N MET A 236 -15.28 -10.88 -7.83
CA MET A 236 -15.20 -10.99 -6.36
C MET A 236 -16.19 -10.06 -5.67
N GLY A 237 -16.28 -8.81 -6.12
CA GLY A 237 -17.26 -7.85 -5.62
C GLY A 237 -18.71 -8.34 -5.78
N PHE A 238 -19.03 -8.97 -6.90
CA PHE A 238 -20.35 -9.56 -7.15
C PHE A 238 -20.65 -10.74 -6.20
N VAL A 239 -19.69 -11.64 -5.98
CA VAL A 239 -19.83 -12.78 -5.06
C VAL A 239 -20.06 -12.29 -3.62
N PHE A 240 -19.27 -11.33 -3.15
CA PHE A 240 -19.48 -10.72 -1.83
C PHE A 240 -20.86 -10.08 -1.72
N GLY A 241 -21.31 -9.39 -2.77
CA GLY A 241 -22.67 -8.83 -2.83
C GLY A 241 -23.77 -9.89 -2.66
N LEU A 242 -23.67 -11.02 -3.35
CA LEU A 242 -24.63 -12.11 -3.21
C LEU A 242 -24.63 -12.74 -1.81
N ILE A 243 -23.46 -12.99 -1.25
CA ILE A 243 -23.33 -13.53 0.12
C ILE A 243 -23.99 -12.59 1.13
N MET A 244 -23.81 -11.28 0.98
CA MET A 244 -24.45 -10.29 1.85
C MET A 244 -25.98 -10.31 1.74
N ILE A 245 -26.53 -10.40 0.52
CA ILE A 245 -27.99 -10.49 0.31
C ILE A 245 -28.55 -11.76 0.96
N VAL A 246 -27.90 -12.90 0.75
CA VAL A 246 -28.30 -14.17 1.38
C VAL A 246 -28.24 -14.05 2.91
N GLY A 247 -27.19 -13.45 3.45
CA GLY A 247 -27.05 -13.16 4.88
C GLY A 247 -28.23 -12.35 5.42
N MET A 248 -28.62 -11.27 4.75
CA MET A 248 -29.77 -10.44 5.16
C MET A 248 -31.09 -11.23 5.15
N VAL A 249 -31.32 -12.04 4.11
CA VAL A 249 -32.53 -12.87 3.99
C VAL A 249 -32.59 -13.91 5.10
N LEU A 250 -31.48 -14.60 5.38
CA LEU A 250 -31.39 -15.57 6.47
C LEU A 250 -31.60 -14.91 7.83
N THR A 251 -30.99 -13.75 8.09
CA THR A 251 -31.22 -12.98 9.32
C THR A 251 -32.70 -12.61 9.48
N PHE A 252 -33.37 -12.20 8.40
CA PHE A 252 -34.80 -11.90 8.43
C PHE A 252 -35.65 -13.13 8.79
N PHE A 253 -35.35 -14.29 8.21
CA PHE A 253 -36.05 -15.55 8.54
C PHE A 253 -35.83 -15.95 10.00
N VAL A 254 -34.61 -15.83 10.52
CA VAL A 254 -34.30 -16.12 11.93
C VAL A 254 -35.07 -15.17 12.86
N ILE A 255 -35.11 -13.86 12.57
CA ILE A 255 -35.88 -12.90 13.36
C ILE A 255 -37.37 -13.25 13.35
N LYS A 256 -37.91 -13.65 12.19
CA LYS A 256 -39.31 -14.08 12.10
C LYS A 256 -39.59 -15.33 12.94
N ALA A 257 -38.72 -16.33 12.86
CA ALA A 257 -38.83 -17.55 13.66
C ALA A 257 -38.82 -17.25 15.17
N LEU A 258 -37.89 -16.40 15.62
CA LEU A 258 -37.79 -15.99 17.03
C LEU A 258 -39.02 -15.19 17.51
N ARG A 259 -39.61 -14.35 16.64
CA ARG A 259 -40.84 -13.60 16.97
C ARG A 259 -42.04 -14.53 17.13
N ALA A 260 -42.20 -15.53 16.25
CA ALA A 260 -43.29 -16.49 16.34
C ALA A 260 -43.26 -17.27 17.67
N GLU A 261 -42.08 -17.72 18.10
CA GLU A 261 -41.93 -18.38 19.41
C GLU A 261 -42.25 -17.45 20.59
N ALA A 262 -41.91 -16.16 20.49
CA ALA A 262 -42.21 -15.18 21.54
C ALA A 262 -43.71 -14.89 21.64
N GLU A 263 -44.44 -14.87 20.52
CA GLU A 263 -45.89 -14.68 20.49
C GLU A 263 -46.65 -15.85 21.11
N GLU A 264 -46.26 -17.10 20.82
CA GLU A 264 -46.85 -18.29 21.46
C GLU A 264 -46.64 -18.28 22.98
N LYS A 265 -45.43 -17.94 23.44
CA LYS A 265 -45.14 -17.80 24.88
C LYS A 265 -45.94 -16.67 25.55
N MET A 266 -46.23 -15.59 24.82
CA MET A 266 -47.08 -14.49 25.31
C MET A 266 -48.56 -14.89 25.37
N LYS A 267 -49.04 -15.67 24.39
CA LYS A 267 -50.43 -16.14 24.31
C LYS A 267 -50.74 -17.14 25.43
N GLU A 268 -49.79 -18.02 25.75
CA GLU A 268 -49.91 -18.96 26.87
C GLU A 268 -50.06 -18.23 28.21
N ARG A 269 -49.26 -17.18 28.45
CA ARG A 269 -49.37 -16.35 29.67
C ARG A 269 -50.66 -15.55 29.79
N ARG A 270 -51.39 -15.32 28.69
CA ARG A 270 -52.66 -14.59 28.71
C ARG A 270 -53.87 -15.50 28.90
N ARG A 271 -53.74 -16.84 28.83
CA ARG A 271 -54.87 -17.69 29.21
C ARG A 271 -55.10 -17.48 30.71
N PRO A 272 -56.23 -16.88 31.12
CA PRO A 272 -56.53 -16.78 32.54
C PRO A 272 -56.60 -18.22 33.06
N GLU A 273 -55.86 -18.48 34.12
CA GLU A 273 -55.91 -19.74 34.85
C GLU A 273 -57.34 -19.89 35.39
N ASN A 274 -58.21 -20.53 34.60
CA ASN A 274 -59.61 -20.77 34.94
C ASN A 274 -59.73 -22.00 35.86
N ARG A 275 -58.80 -22.09 36.81
CA ARG A 275 -58.84 -22.92 38.01
C ARG A 275 -58.94 -21.87 39.11
N ASP A 276 -60.11 -21.53 39.60
CA ASP A 276 -60.68 -22.23 40.75
C ASP A 276 -62.19 -21.94 40.96
N ALA A 277 -62.94 -21.54 39.92
CA ALA A 277 -64.37 -21.26 40.08
C ALA A 277 -65.26 -22.52 40.21
N SER A 278 -64.69 -23.72 40.40
CA SER A 278 -65.45 -24.98 40.49
C SER A 278 -65.19 -25.78 41.77
N LEU A 279 -64.47 -25.24 42.76
CA LEU A 279 -64.18 -25.93 44.03
C LEU A 279 -64.83 -25.28 45.27
N ASP A 280 -65.93 -24.54 45.09
CA ASP A 280 -66.77 -23.97 46.17
C ASP A 280 -68.21 -24.53 46.17
N LEU A 281 -68.46 -25.71 45.56
CA LEU A 281 -69.80 -26.30 45.45
C LEU A 281 -69.97 -27.70 46.06
N LEU A 282 -69.06 -28.14 46.93
CA LEU A 282 -69.19 -29.34 47.76
C LEU A 282 -68.68 -29.04 49.18
#